data_AF-A0A7J7D1W9-F1
#
_entry.id   AF-A0A7J7D1W9-F1
#
_cell.length_a   1.000
_cell.length_b   1.000
_cell.length_c   1.000
_cell.angle_alpha   90.00
_cell.angle_beta   90.00
_cell.angle_gamma   90.00
#
_symmetry.space_group_name_H-M   'P 1'
#
loop_
_entity.id
_entity.type
_entity.pdbx_description
1 polymer ?
#
loop_
_entity_poly.entity_id
_entity_poly.type
_entity_poly.pdbx_seq_one_letter_code
_entity_poly.pdbx_strand_id
1 'polypeptide(L)'
;MEPYSRVGPSFLCQENKSKGGFTAPLLLSSSSSNHLQPPKPVQSRVLGFLHQSSENSPVSMAKTQAGAVNSGGRTGVRIVVAGDPGTGKSSLIVTAAAETFPTNVPPVLPPTRLPEDFYPDRVPITIIDTSSREEDKVRVSEELKRADAVVLTYACDDHRTLERLSSYWLPELRRLEVRVPVIVVGCKLDLREENLQVSLEQVMAPIMQQFREIETCIECSAFNHIQIPEVFYYAQKAVLHPTGPLFDQETQTLKPRCVRALKRIFILCDHDRDGALSDAELNDFQVKCFNAPLQPSEIVGVKRVVQEKLKEGVNERGLTLTGFLFLHALFIEKGRLETTWTVLRKFGYTNDIKLADELIPSSFKRTADQSVELTNEAIDYLKGIYELFDSDYDNNLRIYELEDIFSTAPECPWNEAPYNDAAEKTALGGLSLDGFLSEWALMTLLEPAQTMENLIYIGYTLDLSSAVRVTRRRRLDRKKQQSERNVFQCFVFGPKNAGKSALLNSFLGRPFSDSYVPTTEERFAVSVVDQPGGNKKTLVLREVPEDGVTKLLSGKESLAACDMALFVYDSSDELSWKRTTELLVEVASHGENTGYEVPCLVVAAKDDLVSFPMAIQDSTRVFTAVTVLLYISILIL
;
A
#
# COMPACT_ATOMS: atom_id res chain seq x y z
N MET A 1 -18.28 5.69 36.93
CA MET A 1 -18.03 7.06 37.42
C MET A 1 -16.85 7.62 36.64
N GLU A 2 -16.86 8.91 36.40
CA GLU A 2 -16.27 9.70 35.30
C GLU A 2 -14.78 9.50 34.88
N PRO A 3 -14.41 9.97 33.66
CA PRO A 3 -13.26 9.50 32.88
C PRO A 3 -12.08 10.49 32.82
N TYR A 4 -10.89 9.97 32.52
CA TYR A 4 -9.69 10.77 32.25
C TYR A 4 -9.35 10.80 30.75
N SER A 5 -9.17 12.02 30.26
CA SER A 5 -8.68 12.44 28.95
C SER A 5 -7.17 12.79 28.99
N ARG A 6 -6.45 12.52 27.89
CA ARG A 6 -5.13 13.10 27.54
C ARG A 6 -5.16 13.28 26.01
N VAL A 7 -5.25 14.47 25.43
CA VAL A 7 -4.30 15.62 25.35
C VAL A 7 -2.99 15.23 24.66
N GLY A 8 -2.89 15.59 23.37
CA GLY A 8 -1.64 15.66 22.61
C GLY A 8 -1.00 17.05 22.67
N PRO A 9 0.29 17.20 22.33
CA PRO A 9 1.00 18.47 22.46
C PRO A 9 0.85 19.35 21.21
N SER A 10 0.35 20.56 21.43
CA SER A 10 0.37 21.69 20.49
C SER A 10 1.50 22.65 20.88
N PHE A 11 2.41 22.94 19.94
CA PHE A 11 3.41 23.99 20.10
C PHE A 11 2.97 25.27 19.37
N LEU A 12 3.00 26.34 20.16
CA LEU A 12 2.71 27.75 19.89
C LEU A 12 3.41 28.34 18.67
N CYS A 13 2.69 29.17 17.92
CA CYS A 13 3.27 30.36 17.29
C CYS A 13 2.34 31.57 17.50
N GLN A 14 2.91 32.64 18.04
CA GLN A 14 2.24 33.80 18.60
C GLN A 14 1.66 34.74 17.52
N GLU A 15 0.39 35.09 17.64
CA GLU A 15 -0.21 36.24 16.96
C GLU A 15 0.15 37.55 17.68
N ASN A 16 0.75 38.50 16.96
CA ASN A 16 0.82 39.89 17.38
C ASN A 16 -0.24 40.71 16.62
N LYS A 17 -1.28 41.13 17.34
CA LYS A 17 -2.28 42.11 16.90
C LYS A 17 -1.77 43.52 17.18
N SER A 18 -1.78 44.39 16.17
CA SER A 18 -1.90 45.84 16.38
C SER A 18 -3.00 46.41 15.49
N LYS A 19 -4.02 46.97 16.14
CA LYS A 19 -5.16 47.69 15.57
C LYS A 19 -4.73 49.09 15.09
N GLY A 20 -5.41 49.58 14.06
CA GLY A 20 -5.47 51.01 13.70
C GLY A 20 -6.36 51.22 12.48
N GLY A 21 -7.65 51.50 12.70
CA GLY A 21 -8.57 51.90 11.63
C GLY A 21 -8.44 53.38 11.29
N PHE A 22 -8.97 53.80 10.14
CA PHE A 22 -9.78 55.02 9.96
C PHE A 22 -10.28 55.13 8.50
N THR A 23 -11.61 55.17 8.36
CA THR A 23 -12.47 55.98 7.46
C THR A 23 -12.03 56.35 6.02
N ALA A 24 -12.93 56.03 5.08
CA ALA A 24 -13.02 56.61 3.72
C ALA A 24 -13.36 58.12 3.73
N PRO A 25 -13.15 58.83 2.61
CA PRO A 25 -14.32 59.34 1.89
C PRO A 25 -14.24 59.28 0.35
N LEU A 26 -15.44 59.23 -0.24
CA LEU A 26 -15.77 59.46 -1.66
C LEU A 26 -15.47 60.90 -2.09
N LEU A 27 -14.98 61.11 -3.31
CA LEU A 27 -15.27 62.29 -4.14
C LEU A 27 -15.17 61.95 -5.64
N LEU A 28 -16.22 62.33 -6.37
CA LEU A 28 -16.39 62.31 -7.83
C LEU A 28 -15.68 63.52 -8.47
N SER A 29 -15.03 63.35 -9.63
CA SER A 29 -15.23 64.22 -10.81
C SER A 29 -14.37 63.84 -12.03
N SER A 30 -15.06 63.59 -13.16
CA SER A 30 -14.81 64.04 -14.55
C SER A 30 -13.47 63.77 -15.29
N SER A 31 -13.58 62.86 -16.28
CA SER A 31 -13.17 62.96 -17.71
C SER A 31 -11.78 63.51 -18.11
N SER A 32 -10.96 62.67 -18.75
CA SER A 32 -10.59 62.78 -20.18
C SER A 32 -9.61 61.68 -20.60
N SER A 33 -9.84 61.14 -21.80
CA SER A 33 -9.08 60.10 -22.49
C SER A 33 -7.61 60.47 -22.72
N ASN A 34 -6.69 59.52 -22.52
CA ASN A 34 -5.54 59.33 -23.41
C ASN A 34 -4.93 57.93 -23.21
N HIS A 35 -4.74 57.24 -24.34
CA HIS A 35 -4.03 55.96 -24.47
C HIS A 35 -2.63 56.03 -23.83
N LEU A 36 -2.34 55.13 -22.89
CA LEU A 36 -1.00 54.59 -22.66
C LEU A 36 -1.14 53.21 -22.01
N GLN A 37 -0.59 52.18 -22.65
CA GLN A 37 -0.53 50.80 -22.12
C GLN A 37 0.26 50.78 -20.79
N PRO A 38 -0.22 50.08 -19.74
CA PRO A 38 0.60 49.79 -18.58
C PRO A 38 1.62 48.68 -18.89
N PRO A 39 2.81 48.69 -18.26
CA PRO A 39 3.86 47.71 -18.51
C PRO A 39 3.42 46.32 -18.01
N LYS A 40 3.65 45.31 -18.84
CA LYS A 40 3.39 43.89 -18.52
C LYS A 40 4.23 43.47 -17.29
N PRO A 41 3.67 42.74 -16.32
CA PRO A 41 4.46 42.17 -15.24
C PRO A 41 5.41 41.10 -15.78
N VAL A 42 6.68 41.20 -15.39
CA VAL A 42 7.74 40.24 -15.71
C VAL A 42 7.54 38.98 -14.86
N GLN A 43 6.61 38.13 -15.28
CA GLN A 43 6.41 36.76 -14.80
C GLN A 43 6.04 35.86 -15.99
N SER A 44 6.98 35.56 -16.90
CA SER A 44 6.68 34.61 -17.98
C SER A 44 7.89 33.97 -18.71
N ARG A 45 9.10 33.90 -18.11
CA ARG A 45 10.29 33.42 -18.86
C ARG A 45 11.04 32.22 -18.29
N VAL A 46 10.50 31.55 -17.29
CA VAL A 46 11.02 30.25 -16.83
C VAL A 46 10.02 29.10 -17.01
N LEU A 47 8.71 29.38 -17.04
CA LEU A 47 7.67 28.38 -17.36
C LEU A 47 7.59 27.99 -18.85
N GLY A 48 8.20 28.75 -19.75
CA GLY A 48 8.18 28.45 -21.20
C GLY A 48 9.08 27.28 -21.63
N PHE A 49 9.97 26.79 -20.76
CA PHE A 49 10.94 25.75 -21.13
C PHE A 49 10.46 24.32 -20.84
N LEU A 50 9.47 24.14 -19.97
CA LEU A 50 8.73 22.87 -19.83
C LEU A 50 7.43 22.84 -20.65
N HIS A 51 7.23 23.86 -21.51
CA HIS A 51 6.05 24.06 -22.34
C HIS A 51 6.29 23.71 -23.82
N GLN A 52 7.50 23.29 -24.21
CA GLN A 52 7.85 23.01 -25.61
C GLN A 52 7.83 21.53 -26.02
N SER A 53 7.31 20.64 -25.18
CA SER A 53 7.22 19.21 -25.52
C SER A 53 5.87 18.54 -25.24
N SER A 54 4.77 19.31 -25.14
CA SER A 54 3.40 18.79 -25.39
C SER A 54 2.36 19.90 -25.26
N GLU A 55 2.21 20.77 -26.26
CA GLU A 55 0.94 21.50 -26.48
C GLU A 55 0.92 22.15 -27.87
N ASN A 56 0.14 21.57 -28.77
CA ASN A 56 -0.70 22.27 -29.73
C ASN A 56 -1.84 21.33 -30.15
N SER A 57 -3.03 21.91 -30.31
CA SER A 57 -4.33 21.32 -30.64
C SER A 57 -4.31 20.19 -31.69
N PRO A 58 -5.31 19.29 -31.68
CA PRO A 58 -5.31 18.09 -32.50
C PRO A 58 -5.60 18.50 -33.95
N VAL A 59 -4.63 18.29 -34.84
CA VAL A 59 -4.75 17.91 -36.27
C VAL A 59 -3.35 18.13 -36.89
N SER A 60 -2.57 17.06 -37.00
CA SER A 60 -1.50 16.80 -37.98
C SER A 60 -0.51 15.80 -37.36
N MET A 61 -0.74 14.51 -37.61
CA MET A 61 0.14 13.44 -37.15
C MET A 61 1.50 13.50 -37.86
N ALA A 62 2.54 13.94 -37.13
CA ALA A 62 3.92 13.55 -37.38
C ALA A 62 4.37 12.58 -36.27
N LYS A 63 4.58 11.33 -36.67
CA LYS A 63 5.01 10.21 -35.83
C LYS A 63 6.24 10.56 -35.01
N THR A 64 6.10 10.60 -33.69
CA THR A 64 7.21 10.38 -32.76
C THR A 64 6.82 9.22 -31.86
N GLN A 65 7.57 8.12 -31.96
CA GLN A 65 7.35 6.90 -31.18
C GLN A 65 7.70 7.16 -29.71
N ALA A 66 6.71 7.45 -28.89
CA ALA A 66 6.79 7.14 -27.47
C ALA A 66 6.78 5.61 -27.35
N GLY A 67 7.87 5.04 -26.85
CA GLY A 67 7.99 3.61 -26.59
C GLY A 67 6.89 3.15 -25.63
N ALA A 68 6.22 2.06 -25.96
CA ALA A 68 5.15 1.48 -25.16
C ALA A 68 5.61 1.26 -23.72
N VAL A 69 5.11 2.10 -22.81
CA VAL A 69 5.22 1.87 -21.37
C VAL A 69 4.17 0.81 -21.06
N ASN A 70 4.60 -0.31 -20.47
CA ASN A 70 3.72 -1.40 -20.09
C ASN A 70 2.75 -0.89 -19.00
N SER A 71 1.57 -0.43 -19.42
CA SER A 71 0.52 0.09 -18.56
C SER A 71 -0.08 -1.07 -17.77
N GLY A 72 0.51 -1.35 -16.60
CA GLY A 72 0.13 -2.39 -15.63
C GLY A 72 -1.09 -3.25 -16.02
N GLY A 73 -0.85 -4.32 -16.78
CA GLY A 73 -1.75 -5.48 -16.96
C GLY A 73 -3.18 -5.26 -17.48
N ARG A 74 -3.64 -4.03 -17.75
CA ARG A 74 -5.04 -3.78 -18.15
C ARG A 74 -5.21 -3.95 -19.67
N THR A 75 -6.08 -4.88 -20.05
CA THR A 75 -6.40 -5.21 -21.46
C THR A 75 -7.35 -4.20 -22.12
N GLY A 76 -7.82 -3.20 -21.38
CA GLY A 76 -8.69 -2.11 -21.83
C GLY A 76 -9.23 -1.30 -20.65
N VAL A 77 -9.85 -0.15 -20.95
CA VAL A 77 -10.55 0.69 -19.96
C VAL A 77 -12.04 0.69 -20.25
N ARG A 78 -12.87 0.37 -19.26
CA ARG A 78 -14.32 0.39 -19.37
C ARG A 78 -14.92 1.66 -18.77
N ILE A 79 -15.45 2.53 -19.62
CA ILE A 79 -16.05 3.81 -19.21
C ILE A 79 -17.58 3.70 -19.26
N VAL A 80 -18.25 4.03 -18.16
CA VAL A 80 -19.72 4.07 -18.09
C VAL A 80 -20.19 5.51 -18.13
N VAL A 81 -21.04 5.85 -19.08
CA VAL A 81 -21.62 7.19 -19.24
C VAL A 81 -22.99 7.21 -18.56
N ALA A 82 -23.13 7.98 -17.49
CA ALA A 82 -24.32 8.09 -16.67
C ALA A 82 -24.80 9.55 -16.57
N GLY A 83 -26.03 9.75 -16.09
CA GLY A 83 -26.65 11.07 -15.99
C GLY A 83 -28.14 11.03 -16.35
N ASP A 84 -28.83 12.12 -16.05
CA ASP A 84 -30.27 12.25 -16.21
C ASP A 84 -30.77 12.08 -17.65
N PRO A 85 -32.07 11.84 -17.86
CA PRO A 85 -32.66 11.87 -19.20
C PRO A 85 -32.34 13.19 -19.93
N GLY A 86 -31.93 13.10 -21.19
CA GLY A 86 -31.73 14.29 -22.02
C GLY A 86 -30.43 15.06 -21.77
N THR A 87 -29.50 14.58 -20.94
CA THR A 87 -28.18 15.20 -20.73
C THR A 87 -27.21 15.03 -21.91
N GLY A 88 -27.55 14.27 -22.96
CA GLY A 88 -26.70 14.12 -24.15
C GLY A 88 -25.69 12.96 -24.12
N LYS A 89 -25.87 11.96 -23.23
CA LYS A 89 -25.03 10.75 -23.12
C LYS A 89 -24.75 10.08 -24.47
N SER A 90 -25.80 9.67 -25.18
CA SER A 90 -25.67 8.94 -26.44
C SER A 90 -25.07 9.82 -27.55
N SER A 91 -25.42 11.10 -27.62
CA SER A 91 -24.83 12.05 -28.58
C SER A 91 -23.32 12.22 -28.35
N LEU A 92 -22.89 12.35 -27.09
CA LEU A 92 -21.48 12.43 -26.72
C LEU A 92 -20.70 11.19 -27.22
N ILE A 93 -21.24 9.99 -27.01
CA ILE A 93 -20.59 8.73 -27.41
C ILE A 93 -20.51 8.60 -28.94
N VAL A 94 -21.61 8.86 -29.66
CA VAL A 94 -21.61 8.76 -31.13
C VAL A 94 -20.61 9.75 -31.73
N THR A 95 -20.62 11.00 -31.28
CA THR A 95 -19.71 12.02 -31.80
C THR A 95 -18.25 11.69 -31.49
N ALA A 96 -17.94 11.09 -30.34
CA ALA A 96 -16.59 10.64 -30.03
C ALA A 96 -16.14 9.48 -30.93
N ALA A 97 -17.03 8.55 -31.28
CA ALA A 97 -16.67 7.37 -32.06
C ALA A 97 -16.69 7.58 -33.57
N ALA A 98 -17.58 8.44 -34.07
CA ALA A 98 -17.84 8.62 -35.50
C ALA A 98 -17.49 10.02 -36.03
N GLU A 99 -16.96 10.91 -35.18
CA GLU A 99 -16.59 12.30 -35.50
C GLU A 99 -17.71 13.09 -36.20
N THR A 100 -18.97 12.71 -35.97
CA THR A 100 -20.15 13.31 -36.60
C THR A 100 -21.27 13.45 -35.58
N PHE A 101 -22.04 14.54 -35.67
CA PHE A 101 -23.20 14.72 -34.82
C PHE A 101 -24.41 13.95 -35.37
N PRO A 102 -25.02 13.04 -34.60
CA PRO A 102 -26.15 12.24 -35.08
C PRO A 102 -27.45 13.06 -35.15
N THR A 103 -28.16 12.98 -36.28
CA THR A 103 -29.50 13.59 -36.43
C THR A 103 -30.59 12.84 -35.68
N ASN A 104 -30.46 11.51 -35.54
CA ASN A 104 -31.34 10.65 -34.75
C ASN A 104 -30.49 9.74 -33.87
N VAL A 105 -30.60 9.89 -32.54
CA VAL A 105 -29.82 9.11 -31.57
C VAL A 105 -30.72 8.06 -30.92
N PRO A 106 -30.35 6.77 -30.92
CA PRO A 106 -31.02 5.77 -30.12
C PRO A 106 -31.03 6.17 -28.63
N PRO A 107 -32.05 5.79 -27.84
CA PRO A 107 -32.09 6.11 -26.40
C PRO A 107 -30.93 5.53 -25.59
N VAL A 108 -30.38 4.39 -26.03
CA VAL A 108 -29.20 3.72 -25.46
C VAL A 108 -28.43 3.07 -26.60
N LEU A 109 -27.12 3.25 -26.63
CA LEU A 109 -26.22 2.62 -27.60
C LEU A 109 -25.74 1.23 -27.14
N PRO A 110 -25.42 0.32 -28.07
CA PRO A 110 -24.63 -0.86 -27.73
C PRO A 110 -23.22 -0.47 -27.24
N PRO A 111 -22.51 -1.36 -26.53
CA PRO A 111 -21.13 -1.11 -26.12
C PRO A 111 -20.27 -0.64 -27.29
N THR A 112 -19.72 0.57 -27.16
CA THR A 112 -18.94 1.23 -28.21
C THR A 112 -17.45 1.08 -27.90
N ARG A 113 -16.66 0.57 -28.85
CA ARG A 113 -15.21 0.38 -28.65
C ARG A 113 -14.43 1.43 -29.43
N LEU A 114 -13.57 2.16 -28.72
CA LEU A 114 -12.51 2.96 -29.33
C LEU A 114 -11.24 2.10 -29.38
N PRO A 115 -10.55 2.02 -30.54
CA PRO A 115 -9.38 1.18 -30.71
C PRO A 115 -8.19 1.69 -29.90
N GLU A 116 -7.17 0.85 -29.74
CA GLU A 116 -5.98 1.19 -28.93
C GLU A 116 -5.22 2.40 -29.46
N ASP A 117 -5.15 2.59 -30.77
CA ASP A 117 -4.41 3.69 -31.41
C ASP A 117 -5.13 5.05 -31.35
N PHE A 118 -6.33 5.11 -30.75
CA PHE A 118 -7.10 6.34 -30.62
C PHE A 118 -6.44 7.36 -29.67
N TYR A 119 -5.78 6.89 -28.60
CA TYR A 119 -5.10 7.74 -27.61
C TYR A 119 -3.62 7.36 -27.43
N PRO A 120 -2.76 8.31 -26.97
CA PRO A 120 -1.31 8.09 -26.86
C PRO A 120 -0.90 6.88 -26.00
N ASP A 121 -1.68 6.56 -24.96
CA ASP A 121 -1.39 5.45 -24.05
C ASP A 121 -1.57 4.06 -24.67
N ARG A 122 -2.17 3.97 -25.86
CA ARG A 122 -2.39 2.72 -26.59
C ARG A 122 -3.23 1.67 -25.84
N VAL A 123 -4.21 2.13 -25.07
CA VAL A 123 -5.14 1.25 -24.35
C VAL A 123 -6.54 1.38 -24.96
N PRO A 124 -7.20 0.29 -25.38
CA PRO A 124 -8.53 0.37 -25.96
C PRO A 124 -9.56 0.76 -24.91
N ILE A 125 -10.58 1.52 -25.33
CA ILE A 125 -11.68 1.96 -24.45
C ILE A 125 -12.97 1.28 -24.86
N THR A 126 -13.71 0.75 -23.89
CA THR A 126 -15.09 0.31 -24.08
C THR A 126 -16.03 1.27 -23.35
N ILE A 127 -16.84 2.00 -24.12
CA ILE A 127 -17.80 2.97 -23.61
C ILE A 127 -19.18 2.33 -23.52
N ILE A 128 -19.84 2.55 -22.39
CA ILE A 128 -21.12 1.94 -22.04
C ILE A 128 -22.11 3.07 -21.82
N ASP A 129 -23.06 3.19 -22.73
CA ASP A 129 -24.20 4.09 -22.60
C ASP A 129 -25.21 3.52 -21.61
N THR A 130 -25.85 4.36 -20.80
CA THR A 130 -26.81 3.93 -19.79
C THR A 130 -28.20 4.48 -20.04
N SER A 131 -29.20 3.63 -19.82
CA SER A 131 -30.61 4.03 -19.88
C SER A 131 -30.95 4.99 -18.75
N SER A 132 -31.85 5.93 -19.02
CA SER A 132 -32.44 6.80 -18.00
C SER A 132 -33.86 6.38 -17.60
N ARG A 133 -34.31 5.18 -18.02
CA ARG A 133 -35.62 4.64 -17.65
C ARG A 133 -35.55 4.00 -16.27
N GLU A 134 -36.56 4.24 -15.44
CA GLU A 134 -36.61 3.66 -14.07
C GLU A 134 -36.60 2.12 -14.06
N GLU A 135 -37.19 1.48 -15.08
CA GLU A 135 -37.17 0.03 -15.25
C GLU A 135 -35.76 -0.57 -15.43
N ASP A 136 -34.81 0.23 -15.93
CA ASP A 136 -33.43 -0.20 -16.18
C ASP A 136 -32.47 0.09 -15.01
N LYS A 137 -32.96 0.66 -13.90
CA LYS A 137 -32.13 1.12 -12.77
C LYS A 137 -31.21 0.04 -12.19
N VAL A 138 -31.68 -1.20 -12.12
CA VAL A 138 -30.88 -2.35 -11.65
C VAL A 138 -29.71 -2.59 -12.59
N ARG A 139 -29.96 -2.62 -13.90
CA ARG A 139 -28.92 -2.81 -14.92
C ARG A 139 -27.89 -1.68 -14.88
N VAL A 140 -28.33 -0.43 -14.78
CA VAL A 140 -27.41 0.73 -14.66
C VAL A 140 -26.51 0.58 -13.43
N SER A 141 -27.07 0.14 -12.29
CA SER A 141 -26.28 -0.11 -11.08
C SER A 141 -25.22 -1.19 -11.28
N GLU A 142 -25.55 -2.27 -11.99
CA GLU A 142 -24.59 -3.32 -12.35
C GLU A 142 -23.49 -2.79 -13.29
N GLU A 143 -23.84 -1.97 -14.28
CA GLU A 143 -22.85 -1.40 -15.19
C GLU A 143 -21.90 -0.45 -14.47
N LEU A 144 -22.41 0.40 -13.57
CA LEU A 144 -21.61 1.32 -12.75
C LEU A 144 -20.65 0.58 -11.82
N LYS A 145 -21.08 -0.53 -11.20
CA LYS A 145 -20.20 -1.38 -10.36
C LYS A 145 -19.06 -2.04 -11.13
N ARG A 146 -19.21 -2.18 -12.45
CA ARG A 146 -18.20 -2.76 -13.36
C ARG A 146 -17.42 -1.68 -14.12
N ALA A 147 -17.62 -0.40 -13.81
CA ALA A 147 -16.89 0.68 -14.46
C ALA A 147 -15.42 0.69 -14.01
N ASP A 148 -14.51 1.06 -14.90
CA ASP A 148 -13.16 1.51 -14.53
C ASP A 148 -13.12 3.04 -14.35
N ALA A 149 -14.02 3.77 -15.01
CA ALA A 149 -14.30 5.19 -14.79
C ALA A 149 -15.76 5.50 -15.12
N VAL A 150 -16.30 6.54 -14.49
CA VAL A 150 -17.66 7.03 -14.76
C VAL A 150 -17.58 8.41 -15.41
N VAL A 151 -18.21 8.57 -16.57
CA VAL A 151 -18.50 9.89 -17.15
C VAL A 151 -19.89 10.28 -16.71
N LEU A 152 -19.99 11.26 -15.81
CA LEU A 152 -21.26 11.70 -15.23
C LEU A 152 -21.71 12.99 -15.90
N THR A 153 -22.78 12.91 -16.67
CA THR A 153 -23.25 13.98 -17.54
C THR A 153 -24.33 14.84 -16.88
N TYR A 154 -24.26 16.14 -17.14
CA TYR A 154 -25.36 17.10 -16.95
C TYR A 154 -25.53 17.93 -18.24
N ALA A 155 -26.64 18.64 -18.35
CA ALA A 155 -26.96 19.47 -19.52
C ALA A 155 -26.71 20.95 -19.21
N CYS A 156 -25.91 21.65 -20.03
CA CYS A 156 -25.60 23.07 -19.86
C CYS A 156 -26.81 23.99 -20.02
N ASP A 157 -27.86 23.51 -20.68
CA ASP A 157 -29.16 24.14 -20.89
C ASP A 157 -30.19 23.84 -19.77
N ASP A 158 -29.88 22.96 -18.81
CA ASP A 158 -30.80 22.58 -17.73
C ASP A 158 -30.12 22.46 -16.37
N HIS A 159 -30.23 23.52 -15.56
CA HIS A 159 -29.64 23.61 -14.22
C HIS A 159 -30.07 22.47 -13.27
N ARG A 160 -31.28 21.90 -13.44
CA ARG A 160 -31.78 20.82 -12.57
C ARG A 160 -30.92 19.56 -12.67
N THR A 161 -30.38 19.28 -13.86
CA THR A 161 -29.50 18.13 -14.08
C THR A 161 -28.15 18.31 -13.37
N LEU A 162 -27.70 19.56 -13.20
CA LEU A 162 -26.49 19.89 -12.47
C LEU A 162 -26.67 19.73 -10.96
N GLU A 163 -27.79 20.22 -10.40
CA GLU A 163 -28.12 20.02 -8.98
C GLU A 163 -28.18 18.53 -8.62
N ARG A 164 -28.72 17.70 -9.53
CA ARG A 164 -28.85 16.25 -9.39
C ARG A 164 -27.52 15.49 -9.35
N LEU A 165 -26.41 16.09 -9.75
CA LEU A 165 -25.08 15.51 -9.50
C LEU A 165 -24.86 15.30 -8.01
N SER A 166 -25.07 16.37 -7.21
CA SER A 166 -24.85 16.38 -5.77
C SER A 166 -25.98 15.76 -4.97
N SER A 167 -27.24 15.86 -5.44
CA SER A 167 -28.40 15.39 -4.70
C SER A 167 -28.75 13.91 -4.96
N TYR A 168 -28.31 13.34 -6.08
CA TYR A 168 -28.64 11.97 -6.47
C TYR A 168 -27.44 11.17 -6.94
N TRP A 169 -26.79 11.57 -8.04
CA TRP A 169 -25.83 10.70 -8.74
C TRP A 169 -24.58 10.37 -7.93
N LEU A 170 -23.90 11.39 -7.35
CA LEU A 170 -22.70 11.16 -6.55
C LEU A 170 -23.00 10.40 -5.23
N PRO A 171 -24.07 10.75 -4.46
CA PRO A 171 -24.52 9.90 -3.35
C PRO A 171 -24.86 8.46 -3.75
N GLU A 172 -25.47 8.26 -4.92
CA GLU A 172 -25.83 6.93 -5.42
C GLU A 172 -24.59 6.11 -5.78
N LEU A 173 -23.56 6.71 -6.41
CA LEU A 173 -22.28 6.04 -6.66
C LEU A 173 -21.64 5.56 -5.36
N ARG A 174 -21.64 6.40 -4.31
CA ARG A 174 -21.16 6.01 -2.97
C ARG A 174 -21.99 4.89 -2.36
N ARG A 175 -23.32 4.96 -2.45
CA ARG A 175 -24.25 3.92 -1.97
C ARG A 175 -24.03 2.57 -2.67
N LEU A 176 -23.65 2.60 -3.95
CA LEU A 176 -23.30 1.42 -4.74
C LEU A 176 -21.86 0.93 -4.51
N GLU A 177 -21.09 1.62 -3.67
CA GLU A 177 -19.67 1.38 -3.39
C GLU A 177 -18.77 1.47 -4.63
N VAL A 178 -19.13 2.34 -5.58
CA VAL A 178 -18.34 2.61 -6.78
C VAL A 178 -17.17 3.53 -6.41
N ARG A 179 -15.95 2.98 -6.40
CA ARG A 179 -14.70 3.68 -5.99
C ARG A 179 -13.80 4.07 -7.16
N VAL A 180 -14.37 4.24 -8.34
CA VAL A 180 -13.63 4.57 -9.57
C VAL A 180 -13.68 6.08 -9.85
N PRO A 181 -12.71 6.63 -10.60
CA PRO A 181 -12.71 8.05 -10.93
C PRO A 181 -13.96 8.49 -11.69
N VAL A 182 -14.46 9.68 -11.35
CA VAL A 182 -15.61 10.32 -11.98
C VAL A 182 -15.15 11.54 -12.77
N ILE A 183 -15.54 11.61 -14.04
CA ILE A 183 -15.38 12.78 -14.89
C ILE A 183 -16.75 13.41 -15.05
N VAL A 184 -16.93 14.63 -14.52
CA VAL A 184 -18.20 15.35 -14.65
C VAL A 184 -18.21 16.09 -15.98
N VAL A 185 -19.27 15.92 -16.76
CA VAL A 185 -19.34 16.46 -18.13
C VAL A 185 -20.61 17.29 -18.34
N GLY A 186 -20.43 18.57 -18.60
CA GLY A 186 -21.50 19.49 -19.03
C GLY A 186 -21.68 19.42 -20.53
N CYS A 187 -22.71 18.71 -20.99
CA CYS A 187 -23.02 18.56 -22.40
C CYS A 187 -23.85 19.75 -22.93
N LYS A 188 -23.97 19.84 -24.26
CA LYS A 188 -24.78 20.86 -24.97
C LYS A 188 -24.36 22.29 -24.66
N LEU A 189 -23.05 22.54 -24.57
CA LEU A 189 -22.50 23.88 -24.35
C LEU A 189 -23.02 24.90 -25.38
N ASP A 190 -23.35 24.45 -26.59
CA ASP A 190 -23.95 25.24 -27.67
C ASP A 190 -25.36 25.80 -27.36
N LEU A 191 -26.08 25.23 -26.41
CA LEU A 191 -27.43 25.66 -26.03
C LEU A 191 -27.44 26.53 -24.76
N ARG A 192 -26.28 26.85 -24.19
CA ARG A 192 -26.18 27.68 -23.00
C ARG A 192 -26.57 29.13 -23.30
N GLU A 193 -27.48 29.68 -22.52
CA GLU A 193 -27.87 31.09 -22.65
C GLU A 193 -26.73 32.03 -22.21
N GLU A 194 -26.43 33.05 -23.03
CA GLU A 194 -25.33 34.01 -22.79
C GLU A 194 -25.46 34.78 -21.48
N ASN A 195 -26.69 34.97 -20.98
CA ASN A 195 -26.97 35.72 -19.75
C ASN A 195 -26.73 34.92 -18.46
N LEU A 196 -26.46 33.61 -18.57
CA LEU A 196 -26.25 32.68 -17.46
C LEU A 196 -24.78 32.24 -17.32
N GLN A 197 -23.83 33.02 -17.85
CA GLN A 197 -22.38 32.74 -17.77
C GLN A 197 -21.86 32.86 -16.32
N VAL A 198 -22.11 31.83 -15.51
CA VAL A 198 -21.36 31.55 -14.29
C VAL A 198 -20.16 30.69 -14.68
N SER A 199 -18.98 30.99 -14.15
CA SER A 199 -17.79 30.17 -14.46
C SER A 199 -17.97 28.74 -13.93
N LEU A 200 -17.61 27.74 -14.75
CA LEU A 200 -17.65 26.32 -14.38
C LEU A 200 -16.92 26.08 -13.06
N GLU A 201 -15.78 26.76 -12.86
CA GLU A 201 -14.96 26.67 -11.65
C GLU A 201 -15.73 27.10 -10.39
N GLN A 202 -16.48 28.21 -10.44
CA GLN A 202 -17.28 28.67 -9.30
C GLN A 202 -18.38 27.69 -8.92
N VAL A 203 -18.98 27.00 -9.89
CA VAL A 203 -20.08 26.06 -9.63
C VAL A 203 -19.55 24.69 -9.20
N MET A 204 -18.45 24.22 -9.79
CA MET A 204 -17.91 22.88 -9.53
C MET A 204 -17.04 22.83 -8.29
N ALA A 205 -16.33 23.90 -7.93
CA ALA A 205 -15.45 23.93 -6.75
C ALA A 205 -16.11 23.37 -5.46
N PRO A 206 -17.32 23.81 -5.04
CA PRO A 206 -17.95 23.26 -3.83
C PRO A 206 -18.33 21.78 -3.98
N ILE A 207 -18.73 21.34 -5.19
CA ILE A 207 -19.08 19.94 -5.45
C ILE A 207 -17.83 19.06 -5.37
N MET A 208 -16.72 19.46 -5.99
CA MET A 208 -15.46 18.71 -5.95
C MET A 208 -14.87 18.63 -4.54
N GLN A 209 -15.05 19.67 -3.71
CA GLN A 209 -14.67 19.63 -2.29
C GLN A 209 -15.48 18.58 -1.51
N GLN A 210 -16.76 18.41 -1.83
CA GLN A 210 -17.63 17.43 -1.20
C GLN A 210 -17.44 16.01 -1.76
N PHE A 211 -17.07 15.90 -3.03
CA PHE A 211 -16.97 14.65 -3.79
C PHE A 211 -15.59 14.47 -4.42
N ARG A 212 -14.66 13.92 -3.62
CA ARG A 212 -13.24 13.69 -4.00
C ARG A 212 -13.05 12.64 -5.10
N GLU A 213 -14.08 11.84 -5.38
CA GLU A 213 -14.08 10.91 -6.52
C GLU A 213 -14.13 11.63 -7.88
N ILE A 214 -14.47 12.92 -7.90
CA ILE A 214 -14.44 13.74 -9.12
C ILE A 214 -12.99 14.14 -9.40
N GLU A 215 -12.44 13.64 -10.51
CA GLU A 215 -11.07 13.96 -10.93
C GLU A 215 -11.03 15.28 -11.71
N THR A 216 -12.02 15.50 -12.59
CA THR A 216 -12.11 16.74 -13.38
C THR A 216 -13.53 16.99 -13.89
N CYS A 217 -13.78 18.24 -14.29
CA CYS A 217 -15.02 18.70 -14.87
C CYS A 217 -14.75 19.31 -16.25
N ILE A 218 -15.53 18.89 -17.25
CA ILE A 218 -15.36 19.33 -18.65
C ILE A 218 -16.71 19.79 -19.18
N GLU A 219 -16.75 20.90 -19.90
CA GLU A 219 -17.92 21.29 -20.69
C GLU A 219 -17.65 21.00 -22.16
N CYS A 220 -18.63 20.42 -22.85
CA CYS A 220 -18.48 19.98 -24.24
C CYS A 220 -19.74 20.27 -25.05
N SER A 221 -19.57 20.40 -26.37
CA SER A 221 -20.67 20.43 -27.34
C SER A 221 -20.44 19.36 -28.38
N ALA A 222 -21.29 18.34 -28.39
CA ALA A 222 -21.27 17.31 -29.42
C ALA A 222 -21.65 17.90 -30.79
N PHE A 223 -22.53 18.91 -30.82
CA PHE A 223 -22.96 19.57 -32.06
C PHE A 223 -21.84 20.38 -32.71
N ASN A 224 -21.09 21.15 -31.91
CA ASN A 224 -19.98 21.99 -32.38
C ASN A 224 -18.61 21.27 -32.31
N HIS A 225 -18.57 20.00 -31.95
CA HIS A 225 -17.33 19.22 -31.76
C HIS A 225 -16.34 19.83 -30.75
N ILE A 226 -16.86 20.42 -29.67
CA ILE A 226 -16.04 21.07 -28.63
C ILE A 226 -15.75 20.05 -27.52
N GLN A 227 -14.47 19.83 -27.23
CA GLN A 227 -13.95 19.05 -26.09
C GLN A 227 -14.40 17.58 -26.01
N ILE A 228 -14.85 16.98 -27.12
CA ILE A 228 -15.38 15.61 -27.15
C ILE A 228 -14.28 14.56 -26.94
N PRO A 229 -13.14 14.59 -27.65
CA PRO A 229 -12.03 13.66 -27.39
C PRO A 229 -11.50 13.77 -25.95
N GLU A 230 -11.45 14.98 -25.41
CA GLU A 230 -10.91 15.30 -24.09
C GLU A 230 -11.67 14.57 -22.98
N VAL A 231 -12.99 14.42 -23.08
CA VAL A 231 -13.81 13.71 -22.08
C VAL A 231 -13.30 12.28 -21.86
N PHE A 232 -13.13 11.52 -22.95
CA PHE A 232 -12.71 10.12 -22.85
C PHE A 232 -11.20 9.97 -22.65
N TYR A 233 -10.40 10.93 -23.13
CA TYR A 233 -8.98 11.03 -22.80
C TYR A 233 -8.75 11.19 -21.30
N TYR A 234 -9.40 12.16 -20.64
CA TYR A 234 -9.24 12.38 -19.20
C TYR A 234 -9.80 11.22 -18.37
N ALA A 235 -10.91 10.61 -18.80
CA ALA A 235 -11.43 9.40 -18.17
C ALA A 235 -10.42 8.25 -18.23
N GLN A 236 -9.79 8.01 -19.38
CA GLN A 236 -8.73 7.01 -19.50
C GLN A 236 -7.52 7.36 -18.62
N LYS A 237 -7.05 8.61 -18.66
CA LYS A 237 -5.91 9.06 -17.86
C LYS A 237 -6.14 8.90 -16.36
N ALA A 238 -7.33 9.19 -15.86
CA ALA A 238 -7.66 8.99 -14.44
C ALA A 238 -7.56 7.52 -13.99
N VAL A 239 -7.89 6.57 -14.89
CA VAL A 239 -7.73 5.13 -14.62
C VAL A 239 -6.27 4.71 -14.70
N LEU A 240 -5.57 5.18 -15.74
CA LEU A 240 -4.19 4.80 -16.00
C LEU A 240 -3.21 5.51 -15.07
N HIS A 241 -3.54 6.63 -14.44
CA HIS A 241 -2.65 7.44 -13.63
C HIS A 241 -3.39 7.96 -12.38
N PRO A 242 -3.83 7.08 -11.47
CA PRO A 242 -4.69 7.48 -10.36
C PRO A 242 -3.98 8.46 -9.42
N THR A 243 -4.68 9.52 -9.02
CA THR A 243 -4.17 10.54 -8.09
C THR A 243 -4.11 10.00 -6.66
N GLY A 244 -5.12 9.21 -6.28
CA GLY A 244 -5.36 8.74 -4.91
C GLY A 244 -4.17 8.08 -4.21
N PRO A 245 -3.37 7.21 -4.86
CA PRO A 245 -2.18 6.62 -4.23
C PRO A 245 -1.03 7.61 -4.02
N LEU A 246 -0.91 8.64 -4.87
CA LEU A 246 0.26 9.53 -4.88
C LEU A 246 0.14 10.68 -3.90
N PHE A 247 -1.04 11.29 -3.81
CA PHE A 247 -1.19 12.63 -3.23
C PHE A 247 -2.44 12.73 -2.37
N ASP A 248 -2.30 13.45 -1.26
CA ASP A 248 -3.42 13.81 -0.40
C ASP A 248 -3.87 15.23 -0.75
N GLN A 249 -5.08 15.32 -1.32
CA GLN A 249 -5.67 16.60 -1.73
C GLN A 249 -6.02 17.50 -0.53
N GLU A 250 -6.20 16.96 0.67
CA GLU A 250 -6.56 17.75 1.85
C GLU A 250 -5.35 18.46 2.44
N THR A 251 -4.26 17.71 2.63
CA THR A 251 -3.02 18.26 3.17
C THR A 251 -2.13 18.89 2.09
N GLN A 252 -2.46 18.71 0.81
CA GLN A 252 -1.64 19.12 -0.33
C GLN A 252 -0.21 18.56 -0.24
N THR A 253 -0.09 17.28 0.11
CA THR A 253 1.21 16.60 0.26
C THR A 253 1.23 15.24 -0.42
N LEU A 254 2.41 14.79 -0.80
CA LEU A 254 2.62 13.39 -1.20
C LEU A 254 2.23 12.44 -0.06
N LYS A 255 1.57 11.32 -0.40
CA LYS A 255 1.25 10.29 0.58
C LYS A 255 2.51 9.55 1.03
N PRO A 256 2.55 9.02 2.28
CA PRO A 256 3.74 8.34 2.82
C PRO A 256 4.29 7.26 1.90
N ARG A 257 3.45 6.37 1.36
CA ARG A 257 3.90 5.30 0.43
C ARG A 257 4.56 5.86 -0.84
N CYS A 258 4.02 6.94 -1.40
CA CYS A 258 4.61 7.60 -2.58
C CYS A 258 5.98 8.21 -2.24
N VAL A 259 6.10 8.87 -1.07
CA VAL A 259 7.37 9.41 -0.58
C VAL A 259 8.42 8.31 -0.44
N ARG A 260 8.06 7.17 0.18
CA ARG A 260 8.97 6.03 0.37
C ARG A 260 9.45 5.43 -0.96
N ALA A 261 8.53 5.27 -1.92
CA ALA A 261 8.87 4.79 -3.26
C ALA A 261 9.80 5.75 -4.01
N LEU A 262 9.49 7.05 -4.01
CA LEU A 262 10.34 8.08 -4.62
C LEU A 262 11.71 8.19 -3.92
N LYS A 263 11.76 8.02 -2.60
CA LYS A 263 13.02 7.93 -1.84
C LYS A 263 13.87 6.76 -2.30
N ARG A 264 13.28 5.57 -2.48
CA ARG A 264 14.00 4.43 -3.03
C ARG A 264 14.53 4.70 -4.43
N ILE A 265 13.71 5.31 -5.30
CA ILE A 265 14.12 5.67 -6.66
C ILE A 265 15.29 6.65 -6.65
N PHE A 266 15.24 7.67 -5.79
CA PHE A 266 16.34 8.62 -5.60
C PHE A 266 17.63 7.90 -5.20
N ILE A 267 17.59 7.02 -4.19
CA ILE A 267 18.77 6.26 -3.73
C ILE A 267 19.33 5.35 -4.83
N LEU A 268 18.48 4.80 -5.71
CA LEU A 268 18.93 4.00 -6.86
C LEU A 268 19.58 4.82 -7.97
N CYS A 269 19.33 6.13 -8.01
CA CYS A 269 19.87 7.07 -8.97
C CYS A 269 21.09 7.85 -8.45
N ASP A 270 21.22 7.98 -7.13
CA ASP A 270 22.40 8.52 -6.45
C ASP A 270 23.51 7.45 -6.45
N HIS A 271 24.30 7.45 -7.52
CA HIS A 271 25.28 6.41 -7.81
C HIS A 271 26.52 6.52 -6.93
N ASP A 272 26.93 7.74 -6.58
CA ASP A 272 28.05 7.99 -5.67
C ASP A 272 27.64 8.06 -4.19
N ARG A 273 26.32 8.03 -3.91
CA ARG A 273 25.72 8.01 -2.56
C ARG A 273 26.07 9.25 -1.75
N ASP A 274 26.18 10.39 -2.42
CA ASP A 274 26.56 11.65 -1.80
C ASP A 274 25.36 12.45 -1.25
N GLY A 275 24.13 11.93 -1.44
CA GLY A 275 22.88 12.51 -0.97
C GLY A 275 22.27 13.54 -1.92
N ALA A 276 22.81 13.70 -3.13
CA ALA A 276 22.29 14.59 -4.16
C ALA A 276 22.42 13.97 -5.56
N LEU A 277 21.48 14.29 -6.47
CA LEU A 277 21.64 13.94 -7.88
C LEU A 277 22.42 15.05 -8.58
N SER A 278 23.64 14.71 -8.98
CA SER A 278 24.49 15.53 -9.84
C SER A 278 23.84 15.79 -11.21
N ASP A 279 24.40 16.70 -12.01
CA ASP A 279 23.89 16.96 -13.38
C ASP A 279 23.91 15.69 -14.24
N ALA A 280 24.94 14.85 -14.06
CA ALA A 280 25.09 13.60 -14.79
C ALA A 280 24.00 12.59 -14.38
N GLU A 281 23.83 12.34 -13.08
CA GLU A 281 22.83 11.40 -12.57
C GLU A 281 21.41 11.86 -12.86
N LEU A 282 21.14 13.16 -12.78
CA LEU A 282 19.83 13.71 -13.14
C LEU A 282 19.53 13.52 -14.62
N ASN A 283 20.54 13.67 -15.49
CA ASN A 283 20.39 13.38 -16.92
C ASN A 283 20.20 11.88 -17.17
N ASP A 284 20.96 11.01 -16.50
CA ASP A 284 20.82 9.56 -16.64
C ASP A 284 19.45 9.07 -16.15
N PHE A 285 18.96 9.63 -15.05
CA PHE A 285 17.59 9.43 -14.57
C PHE A 285 16.55 9.85 -15.63
N GLN A 286 16.72 11.01 -16.25
CA GLN A 286 15.83 11.48 -17.31
C GLN A 286 15.84 10.51 -18.50
N VAL A 287 17.02 10.15 -19.01
CA VAL A 287 17.15 9.24 -20.15
C VAL A 287 16.52 7.90 -19.83
N LYS A 288 16.73 7.36 -18.62
CA LYS A 288 16.12 6.10 -18.18
C LYS A 288 14.59 6.18 -18.18
N CYS A 289 14.01 7.24 -17.64
CA CYS A 289 12.56 7.34 -17.46
C CYS A 289 11.82 7.75 -18.74
N PHE A 290 12.39 8.67 -19.52
CA PHE A 290 11.70 9.36 -20.62
C PHE A 290 12.34 9.15 -21.99
N ASN A 291 13.44 8.40 -22.07
CA ASN A 291 14.19 8.13 -23.31
C ASN A 291 14.66 9.41 -24.04
N ALA A 292 14.86 10.51 -23.31
CA ALA A 292 15.32 11.78 -23.84
C ALA A 292 16.26 12.47 -22.83
N PRO A 293 17.44 12.98 -23.23
CA PRO A 293 18.34 13.69 -22.32
C PRO A 293 17.86 15.12 -22.04
N LEU A 294 18.31 15.69 -20.93
CA LEU A 294 18.14 17.12 -20.63
C LEU A 294 19.35 17.90 -21.17
N GLN A 295 19.08 19.03 -21.82
CA GLN A 295 20.12 20.01 -22.12
C GLN A 295 20.62 20.66 -20.81
N PRO A 296 21.90 21.07 -20.73
CA PRO A 296 22.44 21.69 -19.52
C PRO A 296 21.63 22.92 -19.04
N SER A 297 21.07 23.70 -19.96
CA SER A 297 20.19 24.84 -19.64
C SER A 297 18.87 24.42 -19.00
N GLU A 298 18.35 23.24 -19.35
CA GLU A 298 17.12 22.68 -18.79
C GLU A 298 17.37 22.18 -17.36
N ILE A 299 18.51 21.53 -17.11
CA ILE A 299 18.93 21.10 -15.76
C ILE A 299 19.02 22.29 -14.80
N VAL A 300 19.71 23.36 -15.23
CA VAL A 300 19.78 24.61 -14.46
C VAL A 300 18.38 25.20 -14.24
N GLY A 301 17.50 25.12 -15.25
CA GLY A 301 16.11 25.54 -15.15
C GLY A 301 15.33 24.79 -14.06
N VAL A 302 15.43 23.46 -14.03
CA VAL A 302 14.79 22.60 -13.02
C VAL A 302 15.30 22.93 -11.62
N LYS A 303 16.63 22.99 -11.44
CA LYS A 303 17.26 23.32 -10.15
C LYS A 303 16.82 24.70 -9.65
N ARG A 304 16.75 25.69 -10.53
CA ARG A 304 16.27 27.04 -10.18
C ARG A 304 14.82 27.03 -9.70
N VAL A 305 13.93 26.31 -10.38
CA VAL A 305 12.50 26.23 -9.97
C VAL A 305 12.38 25.64 -8.56
N VAL A 306 13.16 24.60 -8.25
CA VAL A 306 13.20 24.01 -6.92
C VAL A 306 13.76 25.02 -5.91
N GLN A 307 14.92 25.61 -6.18
CA GLN A 307 15.61 26.51 -5.27
C GLN A 307 14.84 27.82 -4.97
N GLU A 308 14.02 28.30 -5.92
CA GLU A 308 13.14 29.46 -5.73
C GLU A 308 12.04 29.21 -4.68
N LYS A 309 11.60 27.96 -4.52
CA LYS A 309 10.53 27.57 -3.61
C LYS A 309 11.02 26.86 -2.35
N LEU A 310 12.13 26.14 -2.47
CA LEU A 310 12.72 25.28 -1.45
C LEU A 310 14.25 25.36 -1.54
N LYS A 311 14.86 26.20 -0.70
CA LYS A 311 16.30 26.52 -0.79
C LYS A 311 17.18 25.29 -0.60
N GLU A 312 16.81 24.45 0.36
CA GLU A 312 17.44 23.17 0.71
C GLU A 312 17.19 22.05 -0.32
N GLY A 313 16.32 22.30 -1.31
CA GLY A 313 16.05 21.36 -2.39
C GLY A 313 17.21 21.21 -3.37
N VAL A 314 18.17 22.14 -3.37
CA VAL A 314 19.38 22.09 -4.21
C VAL A 314 20.58 22.51 -3.37
N ASN A 315 21.66 21.73 -3.41
CA ASN A 315 22.93 22.04 -2.76
C ASN A 315 24.06 22.12 -3.81
N GLU A 316 25.31 22.23 -3.34
CA GLU A 316 26.50 22.32 -4.23
C GLU A 316 26.73 21.06 -5.08
N ARG A 317 26.25 19.90 -4.62
CA ARG A 317 26.38 18.59 -5.30
C ARG A 317 25.27 18.40 -6.34
N GLY A 318 24.06 18.85 -6.04
CA GLY A 318 22.96 18.80 -7.00
C GLY A 318 21.56 18.87 -6.38
N LEU A 319 20.63 18.12 -6.97
CA LEU A 319 19.25 18.06 -6.51
C LEU A 319 19.15 17.11 -5.30
N THR A 320 18.72 17.61 -4.14
CA THR A 320 18.61 16.80 -2.92
C THR A 320 17.35 15.92 -2.94
N LEU A 321 17.26 14.92 -2.07
CA LEU A 321 16.04 14.11 -1.91
C LEU A 321 14.80 14.99 -1.66
N THR A 322 14.92 15.99 -0.80
CA THR A 322 13.81 16.93 -0.52
C THR A 322 13.41 17.71 -1.78
N GLY A 323 14.39 18.14 -2.58
CA GLY A 323 14.14 18.79 -3.86
C GLY A 323 13.48 17.87 -4.89
N PHE A 324 13.90 16.61 -4.94
CA PHE A 324 13.32 15.58 -5.80
C PHE A 324 11.85 15.30 -5.45
N LEU A 325 11.54 15.13 -4.16
CA LEU A 325 10.17 14.96 -3.68
C LEU A 325 9.31 16.20 -3.98
N PHE A 326 9.85 17.40 -3.74
CA PHE A 326 9.17 18.65 -4.06
C PHE A 326 8.84 18.77 -5.56
N LEU A 327 9.76 18.37 -6.43
CA LEU A 327 9.54 18.40 -7.88
C LEU A 327 8.38 17.48 -8.29
N HIS A 328 8.29 16.29 -7.71
CA HIS A 328 7.18 15.37 -7.96
C HIS A 328 5.84 15.86 -7.40
N ALA A 329 5.83 16.50 -6.22
CA ALA A 329 4.65 17.17 -5.70
C ALA A 329 4.18 18.28 -6.66
N LEU A 330 5.12 19.10 -7.16
CA LEU A 330 4.83 20.17 -8.13
C LEU A 330 4.27 19.62 -9.45
N PHE A 331 4.73 18.48 -9.94
CA PHE A 331 4.14 17.85 -11.14
C PHE A 331 2.68 17.46 -10.90
N ILE A 332 2.38 16.86 -9.75
CA ILE A 332 1.02 16.43 -9.39
C ILE A 332 0.08 17.62 -9.24
N GLU A 333 0.51 18.67 -8.53
CA GLU A 333 -0.27 19.92 -8.37
C GLU A 333 -0.58 20.61 -9.71
N LYS A 334 0.27 20.39 -10.73
CA LYS A 334 0.07 20.92 -12.09
C LYS A 334 -0.72 19.96 -13.00
N GLY A 335 -1.32 18.90 -12.46
CA GLY A 335 -2.08 17.91 -13.21
C GLY A 335 -1.22 16.96 -14.06
N ARG A 336 0.11 16.97 -13.88
CA ARG A 336 1.07 16.15 -14.66
C ARG A 336 1.38 14.83 -13.95
N LEU A 337 0.33 14.10 -13.60
CA LEU A 337 0.41 12.81 -12.88
C LEU A 337 1.21 11.75 -13.65
N GLU A 338 1.10 11.77 -14.98
CA GLU A 338 1.79 10.84 -15.88
C GLU A 338 3.31 10.87 -15.68
N THR A 339 3.90 12.04 -15.42
CA THR A 339 5.35 12.16 -15.20
C THR A 339 5.79 11.34 -13.99
N THR A 340 5.09 11.47 -12.86
CA THR A 340 5.39 10.70 -11.64
C THR A 340 5.11 9.21 -11.82
N TRP A 341 3.99 8.86 -12.46
CA TRP A 341 3.65 7.45 -12.72
C TRP A 341 4.63 6.76 -13.70
N THR A 342 5.13 7.49 -14.69
CA THR A 342 6.14 6.99 -15.63
C THR A 342 7.42 6.61 -14.89
N VAL A 343 7.88 7.48 -13.99
CA VAL A 343 9.03 7.21 -13.11
C VAL A 343 8.76 5.98 -12.25
N LEU A 344 7.64 5.94 -11.51
CA LEU A 344 7.29 4.81 -10.66
C LEU A 344 7.28 3.47 -11.43
N ARG A 345 6.64 3.43 -12.60
CA ARG A 345 6.58 2.22 -13.44
C ARG A 345 7.93 1.80 -14.00
N LYS A 346 8.78 2.77 -14.38
CA LYS A 346 10.14 2.48 -14.86
C LYS A 346 10.98 1.76 -13.80
N PHE A 347 10.68 1.99 -12.52
CA PHE A 347 11.33 1.34 -11.39
C PHE A 347 10.51 0.17 -10.81
N GLY A 348 9.49 -0.28 -11.53
CA GLY A 348 8.78 -1.53 -11.22
C GLY A 348 7.58 -1.40 -10.29
N TYR A 349 7.12 -0.18 -9.99
CA TYR A 349 5.97 0.01 -9.12
C TYR A 349 4.64 -0.15 -9.85
N THR A 350 3.67 -0.79 -9.18
CA THR A 350 2.27 -0.92 -9.58
C THR A 350 1.45 0.30 -9.16
N ASN A 351 0.16 0.34 -9.51
CA ASN A 351 -0.76 1.40 -9.08
C ASN A 351 -1.00 1.43 -7.57
N ASP A 352 -0.66 0.36 -6.84
CA ASP A 352 -0.73 0.30 -5.38
C ASP A 352 0.56 0.78 -4.70
N ILE A 353 1.54 1.26 -5.49
CA ILE A 353 2.87 1.69 -5.02
C ILE A 353 3.58 0.55 -4.27
N LYS A 354 3.49 -0.66 -4.83
CA LYS A 354 4.29 -1.82 -4.47
C LYS A 354 5.08 -2.29 -5.68
N LEU A 355 6.19 -2.99 -5.47
CA LEU A 355 6.92 -3.62 -6.56
C LEU A 355 6.05 -4.68 -7.23
N ALA A 356 6.13 -4.76 -8.56
CA ALA A 356 5.44 -5.79 -9.31
C ALA A 356 5.98 -7.19 -8.94
N ASP A 357 5.08 -8.17 -8.83
CA ASP A 357 5.42 -9.56 -8.46
C ASP A 357 6.49 -10.18 -9.35
N GLU A 358 6.60 -9.75 -10.61
CA GLU A 358 7.62 -10.20 -11.57
C GLU A 358 9.06 -9.88 -11.12
N LEU A 359 9.23 -8.85 -10.29
CA LEU A 359 10.51 -8.46 -9.71
C LEU A 359 10.84 -9.23 -8.43
N ILE A 360 9.84 -9.90 -7.85
CA ILE A 360 9.97 -10.64 -6.60
C ILE A 360 10.20 -12.12 -6.95
N PRO A 361 11.33 -12.71 -6.56
CA PRO A 361 11.54 -14.15 -6.74
C PRO A 361 10.40 -14.94 -6.10
N SER A 362 9.64 -15.69 -6.90
CA SER A 362 8.40 -16.35 -6.48
C SER A 362 8.51 -17.89 -6.42
N SER A 363 9.56 -18.48 -7.02
CA SER A 363 9.69 -19.94 -7.07
C SER A 363 10.43 -20.51 -5.86
N PHE A 364 9.72 -20.66 -4.75
CA PHE A 364 10.20 -21.47 -3.60
C PHE A 364 9.56 -22.86 -3.64
N LYS A 365 9.58 -23.52 -4.81
CA LYS A 365 8.97 -24.86 -4.97
C LYS A 365 9.55 -25.79 -3.90
N ARG A 366 8.70 -26.16 -2.95
CA ARG A 366 9.04 -26.98 -1.80
C ARG A 366 7.91 -27.95 -1.51
N THR A 367 8.22 -29.06 -0.85
CA THR A 367 7.18 -29.88 -0.22
C THR A 367 6.78 -29.33 1.13
N ALA A 368 5.60 -29.72 1.61
CA ALA A 368 5.04 -29.19 2.86
C ALA A 368 5.93 -29.41 4.09
N ASP A 369 6.77 -30.45 4.09
CA ASP A 369 7.71 -30.78 5.16
C ASP A 369 9.10 -30.16 4.99
N GLN A 370 9.28 -29.22 4.06
CA GLN A 370 10.47 -28.38 3.92
C GLN A 370 10.19 -26.97 4.42
N SER A 371 11.22 -26.29 4.92
CA SER A 371 11.18 -24.88 5.29
C SER A 371 12.01 -24.05 4.32
N VAL A 372 11.81 -22.74 4.35
CA VAL A 372 12.70 -21.75 3.75
C VAL A 372 13.42 -21.03 4.88
N GLU A 373 14.73 -20.87 4.75
CA GLU A 373 15.57 -20.17 5.73
C GLU A 373 16.46 -19.18 5.00
N LEU A 374 16.84 -18.08 5.67
CA LEU A 374 17.89 -17.18 5.18
C LEU A 374 19.23 -17.92 5.13
N THR A 375 20.05 -17.59 4.14
CA THR A 375 21.44 -18.06 4.08
C THR A 375 22.33 -17.25 5.01
N ASN A 376 23.53 -17.76 5.33
CA ASN A 376 24.48 -17.03 6.17
C ASN A 376 24.89 -15.70 5.52
N GLU A 377 25.00 -15.67 4.19
CA GLU A 377 25.30 -14.45 3.42
C GLU A 377 24.21 -13.38 3.62
N ALA A 378 22.93 -13.77 3.53
CA ALA A 378 21.82 -12.85 3.81
C ALA A 378 21.79 -12.40 5.27
N ILE A 379 22.05 -13.31 6.22
CA ILE A 379 22.11 -12.98 7.64
C ILE A 379 23.24 -11.99 7.92
N ASP A 380 24.42 -12.17 7.34
CA ASP A 380 25.56 -11.26 7.55
C ASP A 380 25.31 -9.88 6.93
N TYR A 381 24.62 -9.82 5.79
CA TYR A 381 24.12 -8.55 5.26
C TYR A 381 23.16 -7.86 6.24
N LEU A 382 22.19 -8.59 6.79
CA LEU A 382 21.23 -8.05 7.75
C LEU A 382 21.88 -7.56 9.04
N LYS A 383 22.94 -8.22 9.52
CA LYS A 383 23.76 -7.72 10.64
C LYS A 383 24.41 -6.38 10.29
N GLY A 384 24.96 -6.25 9.09
CA GLY A 384 25.54 -4.99 8.63
C GLY A 384 24.51 -3.85 8.56
N ILE A 385 23.26 -4.16 8.17
CA ILE A 385 22.15 -3.20 8.23
C ILE A 385 21.82 -2.84 9.68
N TYR A 386 21.73 -3.82 10.58
CA TYR A 386 21.50 -3.55 12.00
C TYR A 386 22.55 -2.58 12.57
N GLU A 387 23.84 -2.90 12.37
CA GLU A 387 24.97 -2.10 12.86
C GLU A 387 25.02 -0.69 12.24
N LEU A 388 24.54 -0.52 11.01
CA LEU A 388 24.49 0.78 10.35
C LEU A 388 23.46 1.72 10.99
N PHE A 389 22.35 1.18 11.48
CA PHE A 389 21.24 1.96 12.04
C PHE A 389 21.26 2.03 13.58
N ASP A 390 21.89 1.07 14.27
CA ASP A 390 22.21 1.14 15.71
C ASP A 390 23.38 2.12 15.96
N SER A 391 23.12 3.41 15.75
CA SER A 391 24.15 4.46 15.75
C SER A 391 24.76 4.72 17.13
N ASP A 392 24.06 4.39 18.21
CA ASP A 392 24.55 4.51 19.58
C ASP A 392 25.13 3.20 20.14
N TYR A 393 25.12 2.13 19.33
CA TYR A 393 25.67 0.82 19.66
C TYR A 393 25.12 0.26 20.98
N ASP A 394 23.83 0.52 21.24
CA ASP A 394 23.15 0.10 22.46
C ASP A 394 22.54 -1.30 22.32
N ASN A 395 22.69 -1.95 21.15
CA ASN A 395 22.07 -3.22 20.78
C ASN A 395 20.55 -3.17 20.99
N ASN A 396 19.96 -2.05 20.63
CA ASN A 396 18.54 -1.79 20.78
C ASN A 396 18.04 -0.85 19.66
N LEU A 397 17.66 -1.45 18.52
CA LEU A 397 16.97 -0.73 17.46
C LEU A 397 15.62 -0.23 17.94
N ARG A 398 15.50 1.08 18.07
CA ARG A 398 14.26 1.75 18.47
C ARG A 398 13.28 1.79 17.31
N ILE A 399 12.03 2.11 17.62
CA ILE A 399 10.95 2.13 16.63
C ILE A 399 11.26 3.07 15.46
N TYR A 400 11.86 4.24 15.71
CA TYR A 400 12.19 5.17 14.63
C TYR A 400 13.37 4.68 13.76
N GLU A 401 14.39 4.03 14.34
CA GLU A 401 15.49 3.40 13.58
C GLU A 401 14.97 2.26 12.71
N LEU A 402 14.03 1.47 13.24
CA LEU A 402 13.38 0.40 12.49
C LEU A 402 12.54 0.96 11.33
N GLU A 403 11.80 2.04 11.55
CA GLU A 403 11.09 2.76 10.48
C GLU A 403 12.05 3.33 9.44
N ASP A 404 13.26 3.76 9.84
CA ASP A 404 14.29 4.25 8.92
C ASP A 404 14.90 3.13 8.05
N ILE A 405 15.14 1.93 8.62
CA ILE A 405 15.57 0.74 7.86
C ILE A 405 14.55 0.44 6.75
N PHE A 406 13.26 0.46 7.06
CA PHE A 406 12.18 0.19 6.12
C PHE A 406 11.61 1.45 5.42
N SER A 407 12.35 2.56 5.44
CA SER A 407 11.88 3.84 4.88
C SER A 407 11.74 3.84 3.35
N THR A 408 12.23 2.81 2.68
CA THR A 408 12.09 2.55 1.23
C THR A 408 11.07 1.46 0.91
N ALA A 409 10.55 0.74 1.93
CA ALA A 409 9.45 -0.21 1.82
C ALA A 409 8.10 0.51 1.93
N PRO A 410 6.98 -0.03 1.39
CA PRO A 410 5.67 0.59 1.49
C PRO A 410 5.25 0.87 2.95
N GLU A 411 5.62 -0.02 3.84
CA GLU A 411 5.44 0.04 5.30
C GLU A 411 6.44 -0.89 5.97
N CYS A 412 6.64 -0.76 7.28
CA CYS A 412 7.42 -1.76 8.03
C CYS A 412 6.64 -3.08 8.06
N PRO A 413 7.25 -4.21 7.66
CA PRO A 413 6.56 -5.50 7.61
C PRO A 413 6.16 -6.03 9.00
N TRP A 414 6.69 -5.46 10.08
CA TRP A 414 6.52 -5.97 11.44
C TRP A 414 5.54 -5.19 12.31
N ASN A 415 4.86 -4.20 11.74
CA ASN A 415 3.89 -3.38 12.48
C ASN A 415 2.56 -4.10 12.74
N GLU A 416 2.26 -5.17 12.00
CA GLU A 416 1.01 -5.94 12.10
C GLU A 416 1.28 -7.41 12.46
N ALA A 417 0.22 -8.12 12.88
CA ALA A 417 0.28 -9.56 13.12
C ALA A 417 0.61 -10.29 11.82
N PRO A 418 1.38 -11.40 11.86
CA PRO A 418 1.82 -12.15 13.04
C PRO A 418 3.13 -11.65 13.69
N TYR A 419 3.74 -10.59 13.16
CA TYR A 419 5.09 -10.12 13.53
C TYR A 419 5.07 -9.14 14.71
N ASN A 420 3.99 -8.35 14.82
CA ASN A 420 3.88 -7.38 15.89
C ASN A 420 4.00 -8.07 17.25
N ASP A 421 5.02 -7.69 18.02
CA ASP A 421 5.27 -8.26 19.34
C ASP A 421 5.62 -9.76 19.34
N ALA A 422 6.11 -10.31 18.22
CA ALA A 422 6.53 -11.71 18.11
C ALA A 422 7.95 -11.95 18.64
N ALA A 423 8.88 -11.01 18.46
CA ALA A 423 10.23 -11.12 19.01
C ALA A 423 10.39 -10.55 20.42
N GLU A 424 11.49 -10.94 21.06
CA GLU A 424 11.97 -10.34 22.32
C GLU A 424 12.32 -8.87 22.11
N LYS A 425 11.91 -8.04 23.06
CA LYS A 425 12.26 -6.61 23.10
C LYS A 425 13.22 -6.37 24.25
N THR A 426 14.13 -5.43 24.06
CA THR A 426 15.05 -5.02 25.12
C THR A 426 14.29 -4.29 26.24
N ALA A 427 14.97 -4.03 27.36
CA ALA A 427 14.42 -3.21 28.45
C ALA A 427 14.00 -1.78 28.01
N LEU A 428 14.53 -1.29 26.89
CA LEU A 428 14.19 0.01 26.31
C LEU A 428 13.05 -0.07 25.28
N GLY A 429 12.52 -1.26 25.01
CA GLY A 429 11.37 -1.51 24.15
C GLY A 429 11.68 -1.64 22.65
N GLY A 430 12.95 -1.56 22.24
CA GLY A 430 13.40 -1.83 20.87
C GLY A 430 13.84 -3.27 20.66
N LEU A 431 14.41 -3.56 19.48
CA LEU A 431 14.87 -4.90 19.08
C LEU A 431 16.39 -5.04 19.26
N SER A 432 16.82 -6.09 19.95
CA SER A 432 18.21 -6.53 19.93
C SER A 432 18.57 -7.13 18.57
N LEU A 433 19.86 -7.35 18.29
CA LEU A 433 20.28 -8.03 17.06
C LEU A 433 19.62 -9.42 16.93
N ASP A 434 19.57 -10.18 18.02
CA ASP A 434 18.94 -11.51 18.04
C ASP A 434 17.41 -11.40 17.81
N GLY A 435 16.75 -10.37 18.35
CA GLY A 435 15.33 -10.08 18.09
C GLY A 435 15.07 -9.67 16.63
N PHE A 436 15.91 -8.80 16.07
CA PHE A 436 15.84 -8.37 14.66
C PHE A 436 15.99 -9.55 13.70
N LEU A 437 17.01 -10.40 13.91
CA LEU A 437 17.21 -11.60 13.09
C LEU A 437 16.09 -12.64 13.29
N SER A 438 15.48 -12.68 14.48
CA SER A 438 14.33 -13.54 14.78
C SER A 438 13.08 -13.12 14.00
N GLU A 439 12.78 -11.82 13.87
CA GLU A 439 11.68 -11.33 13.03
C GLU A 439 11.89 -11.65 11.54
N TRP A 440 13.12 -11.46 11.05
CA TRP A 440 13.48 -11.87 9.68
C TRP A 440 13.32 -13.38 9.47
N ALA A 441 13.74 -14.20 10.43
CA ALA A 441 13.57 -15.66 10.36
C ALA A 441 12.09 -16.06 10.39
N LEU A 442 11.26 -15.40 11.19
CA LEU A 442 9.82 -15.62 11.24
C LEU A 442 9.14 -15.26 9.92
N MET A 443 9.43 -14.07 9.36
CA MET A 443 8.91 -13.65 8.05
C MET A 443 9.38 -14.59 6.94
N THR A 444 10.61 -15.09 6.98
CA THR A 444 11.10 -16.06 5.99
C THR A 444 10.39 -17.40 6.09
N LEU A 445 10.08 -17.84 7.31
CA LEU A 445 9.39 -19.10 7.57
C LEU A 445 7.94 -19.06 7.08
N LEU A 446 7.23 -17.96 7.36
CA LEU A 446 5.81 -17.81 7.05
C LEU A 446 5.59 -17.32 5.61
N GLU A 447 6.30 -16.28 5.20
CA GLU A 447 6.10 -15.53 3.96
C GLU A 447 7.43 -15.24 3.23
N PRO A 448 8.08 -16.26 2.63
CA PRO A 448 9.37 -16.08 1.97
C PRO A 448 9.36 -15.03 0.85
N ALA A 449 8.24 -14.88 0.13
CA ALA A 449 8.10 -13.85 -0.90
C ALA A 449 8.16 -12.44 -0.32
N GLN A 450 7.52 -12.20 0.83
CA GLN A 450 7.57 -10.93 1.54
C GLN A 450 8.96 -10.63 2.09
N THR A 451 9.71 -11.66 2.52
CA THR A 451 11.12 -11.53 2.86
C THR A 451 11.94 -11.04 1.67
N MET A 452 11.79 -11.68 0.51
CA MET A 452 12.50 -11.27 -0.70
C MET A 452 12.15 -9.85 -1.12
N GLU A 453 10.87 -9.48 -1.07
CA GLU A 453 10.40 -8.13 -1.36
C GLU A 453 11.07 -7.09 -0.43
N ASN A 454 11.09 -7.35 0.88
CA ASN A 454 11.70 -6.44 1.85
C ASN A 454 13.22 -6.35 1.73
N LEU A 455 13.90 -7.44 1.38
CA LEU A 455 15.33 -7.40 1.03
C LEU A 455 15.60 -6.45 -0.16
N ILE A 456 14.73 -6.47 -1.18
CA ILE A 456 14.83 -5.55 -2.32
C ILE A 456 14.59 -4.09 -1.90
N TYR A 457 13.68 -3.83 -0.96
CA TYR A 457 13.43 -2.48 -0.47
C TYR A 457 14.61 -1.91 0.32
N ILE A 458 15.18 -2.68 1.25
CA ILE A 458 16.33 -2.22 2.07
C ILE A 458 17.65 -2.17 1.29
N GLY A 459 17.65 -2.59 0.02
CA GLY A 459 18.79 -2.44 -0.89
C GLY A 459 19.76 -3.61 -0.88
N TYR A 460 19.27 -4.85 -0.71
CA TYR A 460 20.09 -6.05 -0.84
C TYR A 460 20.77 -6.10 -2.21
N THR A 461 22.11 -6.04 -2.21
CA THR A 461 22.92 -5.89 -3.43
C THR A 461 23.44 -7.20 -4.02
N LEU A 462 23.32 -8.30 -3.26
CA LEU A 462 23.81 -9.61 -3.67
C LEU A 462 22.76 -10.34 -4.51
N ASP A 463 23.09 -11.54 -4.97
CA ASP A 463 22.15 -12.35 -5.73
C ASP A 463 20.93 -12.72 -4.85
N LEU A 464 19.76 -12.18 -5.20
CA LEU A 464 18.51 -12.44 -4.49
C LEU A 464 18.17 -13.94 -4.51
N SER A 465 18.59 -14.67 -5.55
CA SER A 465 18.30 -16.11 -5.63
C SER A 465 19.07 -16.96 -4.61
N SER A 466 20.20 -16.43 -4.06
CA SER A 466 21.00 -17.07 -3.02
C SER A 466 20.65 -16.61 -1.59
N ALA A 467 19.77 -15.62 -1.44
CA ALA A 467 19.44 -15.05 -0.12
C ALA A 467 18.69 -16.04 0.79
N VAL A 468 17.96 -16.98 0.19
CA VAL A 468 17.22 -18.02 0.90
C VAL A 468 17.57 -19.41 0.39
N ARG A 469 17.43 -20.40 1.28
CA ARG A 469 17.59 -21.82 0.96
C ARG A 469 16.36 -22.61 1.36
N VAL A 470 16.03 -23.63 0.57
CA VAL A 470 15.01 -24.62 0.94
C VAL A 470 15.69 -25.75 1.72
N THR A 471 15.18 -26.06 2.91
CA THR A 471 15.76 -27.09 3.79
C THR A 471 15.54 -28.49 3.23
N ARG A 472 16.30 -29.47 3.72
CA ARG A 472 15.96 -30.89 3.53
C ARG A 472 14.59 -31.20 4.15
N ARG A 473 13.91 -32.20 3.61
CA ARG A 473 12.66 -32.74 4.14
C ARG A 473 12.82 -33.21 5.59
N ARG A 474 11.95 -32.74 6.49
CA ARG A 474 11.96 -33.10 7.92
C ARG A 474 11.91 -34.60 8.16
N ARG A 475 11.14 -35.35 7.36
CA ARG A 475 11.04 -36.81 7.50
C ARG A 475 12.41 -37.50 7.34
N LEU A 476 13.27 -36.97 6.48
CA LEU A 476 14.63 -37.48 6.29
C LEU A 476 15.55 -37.10 7.47
N ASP A 477 15.41 -35.89 7.99
CA ASP A 477 16.14 -35.43 9.19
C ASP A 477 15.84 -36.33 10.39
N ARG A 478 14.56 -36.62 10.63
CA ARG A 478 14.12 -37.50 11.72
C ARG A 478 14.67 -38.92 11.57
N LYS A 479 14.62 -39.48 10.35
CA LYS A 479 15.18 -40.82 10.07
C LYS A 479 16.70 -40.89 10.32
N LYS A 480 17.41 -39.79 10.07
CA LYS A 480 18.87 -39.69 10.28
C LYS A 480 19.25 -39.20 11.68
N GLN A 481 18.30 -38.73 12.49
CA GLN A 481 18.53 -38.05 13.76
C GLN A 481 19.54 -36.90 13.65
N GLN A 482 19.57 -36.22 12.51
CA GLN A 482 20.51 -35.14 12.22
C GLN A 482 19.83 -34.09 11.34
N SER A 483 19.84 -32.83 11.77
CA SER A 483 19.30 -31.70 11.02
C SER A 483 20.32 -30.59 10.86
N GLU A 484 20.34 -29.97 9.68
CA GLU A 484 21.15 -28.79 9.35
C GLU A 484 20.31 -27.50 9.38
N ARG A 485 19.08 -27.59 9.92
CA ARG A 485 18.17 -26.46 10.06
C ARG A 485 18.58 -25.56 11.21
N ASN A 486 18.28 -24.28 11.05
CA ASN A 486 18.53 -23.27 12.06
C ASN A 486 17.25 -22.75 12.71
N VAL A 487 16.11 -22.90 12.03
CA VAL A 487 14.81 -22.43 12.51
C VAL A 487 13.91 -23.62 12.81
N PHE A 488 13.39 -23.71 14.04
CA PHE A 488 12.49 -24.77 14.49
C PHE A 488 11.15 -24.18 14.93
N GLN A 489 10.05 -24.80 14.52
CA GLN A 489 8.70 -24.33 14.83
C GLN A 489 7.94 -25.30 15.73
N CYS A 490 7.46 -24.80 16.87
CA CYS A 490 6.65 -25.56 17.81
C CYS A 490 5.20 -25.06 17.82
N PHE A 491 4.24 -25.98 17.78
CA PHE A 491 2.82 -25.62 17.89
C PHE A 491 2.37 -25.81 19.33
N VAL A 492 1.75 -24.78 19.91
CA VAL A 492 1.32 -24.77 21.32
C VAL A 492 -0.19 -24.94 21.39
N PHE A 493 -0.59 -26.11 21.84
CA PHE A 493 -1.98 -26.53 22.05
C PHE A 493 -2.33 -26.52 23.54
N GLY A 494 -3.61 -26.47 23.83
CA GLY A 494 -4.14 -26.50 25.19
C GLY A 494 -5.47 -25.76 25.29
N PRO A 495 -6.26 -26.02 26.33
CA PRO A 495 -7.56 -25.37 26.50
C PRO A 495 -7.43 -23.87 26.79
N LYS A 496 -8.56 -23.17 26.74
CA LYS A 496 -8.68 -21.80 27.26
C LYS A 496 -8.19 -21.75 28.71
N ASN A 497 -7.55 -20.65 29.10
CA ASN A 497 -6.94 -20.45 30.43
C ASN A 497 -5.79 -21.37 30.85
N ALA A 498 -5.31 -22.28 29.99
CA ALA A 498 -4.22 -23.21 30.33
C ALA A 498 -2.85 -22.55 30.60
N GLY A 499 -2.66 -21.26 30.27
CA GLY A 499 -1.37 -20.57 30.40
C GLY A 499 -0.51 -20.54 29.12
N LYS A 500 -1.07 -20.87 27.95
CA LYS A 500 -0.37 -20.85 26.66
C LYS A 500 0.30 -19.50 26.36
N SER A 501 -0.45 -18.40 26.41
CA SER A 501 0.10 -17.07 26.12
C SER A 501 1.11 -16.61 27.17
N ALA A 502 0.95 -17.03 28.43
CA ALA A 502 1.93 -16.77 29.48
C ALA A 502 3.26 -17.49 29.20
N LEU A 503 3.21 -18.73 28.70
CA LEU A 503 4.39 -19.47 28.24
C LEU A 503 5.11 -18.73 27.09
N LEU A 504 4.37 -18.25 26.09
CA LEU A 504 4.95 -17.46 24.98
C LEU A 504 5.58 -16.14 25.49
N ASN A 505 4.88 -15.41 26.37
CA ASN A 505 5.40 -14.18 26.96
C ASN A 505 6.66 -14.43 27.79
N SER A 506 6.67 -15.47 28.61
CA SER A 506 7.83 -15.88 29.42
C SER A 506 9.01 -16.30 28.54
N PHE A 507 8.76 -16.99 27.42
CA PHE A 507 9.78 -17.31 26.43
C PHE A 507 10.46 -16.08 25.82
N LEU A 508 9.73 -14.95 25.74
CA LEU A 508 10.26 -13.66 25.29
C LEU A 508 10.76 -12.76 26.44
N GLY A 509 10.92 -13.31 27.65
CA GLY A 509 11.39 -12.56 28.83
C GLY A 509 10.40 -11.51 29.36
N ARG A 510 9.13 -11.56 28.95
CA ARG A 510 8.10 -10.61 29.38
C ARG A 510 7.58 -10.98 30.77
N PRO A 511 7.26 -9.99 31.62
CA PRO A 511 6.67 -10.25 32.93
C PRO A 511 5.28 -10.86 32.78
N PHE A 512 4.89 -11.65 33.78
CA PHE A 512 3.52 -12.14 33.90
C PHE A 512 2.51 -10.99 34.03
N SER A 513 1.29 -11.24 33.55
CA SER A 513 0.17 -10.29 33.62
C SER A 513 -1.06 -11.02 34.12
N ASP A 514 -1.68 -10.50 35.19
CA ASP A 514 -2.94 -11.01 35.74
C ASP A 514 -4.13 -10.79 34.80
N SER A 515 -3.99 -9.91 33.80
CA SER A 515 -5.06 -9.61 32.85
C SER A 515 -5.19 -10.71 31.81
N TYR A 516 -6.25 -11.52 31.93
CA TYR A 516 -6.56 -12.52 30.91
C TYR A 516 -7.09 -11.87 29.63
N VAL A 517 -6.40 -12.11 28.52
CA VAL A 517 -6.86 -11.80 27.18
C VAL A 517 -7.11 -13.13 26.47
N PRO A 518 -8.35 -13.44 26.06
CA PRO A 518 -8.65 -14.65 25.31
C PRO A 518 -7.87 -14.71 23.99
N THR A 519 -7.22 -15.85 23.73
CA THR A 519 -6.60 -16.13 22.44
C THR A 519 -7.68 -16.36 21.39
N THR A 520 -8.02 -15.33 20.61
CA THR A 520 -9.01 -15.41 19.52
C THR A 520 -8.38 -15.74 18.17
N GLU A 521 -7.08 -15.46 18.01
CA GLU A 521 -6.32 -15.63 16.78
C GLU A 521 -4.98 -16.31 17.07
N GLU A 522 -4.31 -16.81 16.03
CA GLU A 522 -2.99 -17.41 16.19
C GLU A 522 -1.97 -16.35 16.62
N ARG A 523 -1.08 -16.73 17.53
CA ARG A 523 -0.02 -15.84 18.03
C ARG A 523 1.33 -16.51 17.87
N PHE A 524 2.36 -15.70 17.59
CA PHE A 524 3.72 -16.16 17.43
C PHE A 524 4.63 -15.57 18.50
N ALA A 525 5.63 -16.34 18.91
CA ALA A 525 6.76 -15.88 19.69
C ALA A 525 8.04 -16.47 19.09
N VAL A 526 9.03 -15.64 18.78
CA VAL A 526 10.29 -16.06 18.16
C VAL A 526 11.47 -15.51 18.93
N SER A 527 12.42 -16.38 19.27
CA SER A 527 13.69 -15.96 19.88
C SER A 527 14.82 -16.93 19.55
N VAL A 528 16.04 -16.49 19.80
CA VAL A 528 17.26 -17.31 19.68
C VAL A 528 17.47 -18.10 20.97
N VAL A 529 17.75 -19.39 20.84
CA VAL A 529 17.98 -20.33 21.94
C VAL A 529 19.37 -20.94 21.79
N ASP A 530 20.12 -20.97 22.89
CA ASP A 530 21.42 -21.62 22.97
C ASP A 530 21.28 -23.13 23.15
N GLN A 531 21.88 -23.92 22.25
CA GLN A 531 21.98 -25.37 22.42
C GLN A 531 23.19 -25.74 23.29
N PRO A 532 23.12 -26.86 24.03
CA PRO A 532 24.27 -27.45 24.69
C PRO A 532 25.42 -27.66 23.69
N GLY A 533 26.54 -26.95 23.90
CA GLY A 533 27.66 -26.90 22.94
C GLY A 533 27.85 -25.55 22.22
N GLY A 534 27.03 -24.54 22.53
CA GLY A 534 27.23 -23.14 22.11
C GLY A 534 26.66 -22.80 20.73
N ASN A 535 25.92 -23.71 20.09
CA ASN A 535 25.24 -23.43 18.83
C ASN A 535 23.92 -22.71 19.08
N LYS A 536 23.74 -21.53 18.50
CA LYS A 536 22.48 -20.78 18.52
C LYS A 536 21.49 -21.33 17.48
N LYS A 537 20.21 -21.43 17.84
CA LYS A 537 19.09 -21.79 16.93
C LYS A 537 17.92 -20.86 17.16
N THR A 538 17.09 -20.65 16.15
CA THR A 538 15.86 -19.86 16.29
C THR A 538 14.69 -20.79 16.58
N LEU A 539 13.95 -20.50 17.65
CA LEU A 539 12.74 -21.23 18.03
C LEU A 539 11.52 -20.34 17.82
N VAL A 540 10.54 -20.85 17.07
CA VAL A 540 9.27 -20.19 16.77
C VAL A 540 8.15 -20.95 17.48
N LEU A 541 7.51 -20.34 18.47
CA LEU A 541 6.30 -20.87 19.10
C LEU A 541 5.07 -20.29 18.39
N ARG A 542 4.17 -21.16 17.95
CA ARG A 542 2.86 -20.80 17.39
C ARG A 542 1.77 -21.24 18.34
N GLU A 543 1.15 -20.30 19.04
CA GLU A 543 -0.03 -20.57 19.85
C GLU A 543 -1.25 -20.80 18.96
N VAL A 544 -1.89 -21.97 19.13
CA VAL A 544 -3.12 -22.33 18.44
C VAL A 544 -4.29 -22.14 19.40
N PRO A 545 -5.28 -21.28 19.07
CA PRO A 545 -6.52 -21.17 19.84
C PRO A 545 -7.23 -22.52 19.93
N GLU A 546 -7.85 -22.82 21.08
CA GLU A 546 -8.56 -24.10 21.28
C GLU A 546 -9.63 -24.33 20.19
N ASP A 547 -10.45 -23.31 19.91
CA ASP A 547 -11.51 -23.37 18.90
C ASP A 547 -10.93 -23.44 17.46
N GLY A 548 -9.65 -23.11 17.28
CA GLY A 548 -8.93 -23.15 16.01
C GLY A 548 -8.34 -24.52 15.66
N VAL A 549 -8.24 -25.44 16.62
CA VAL A 549 -7.59 -26.76 16.41
C VAL A 549 -8.30 -27.56 15.33
N THR A 550 -9.63 -27.67 15.38
CA THR A 550 -10.42 -28.40 14.37
C THR A 550 -10.20 -27.83 12.96
N LYS A 551 -10.13 -26.49 12.84
CA LYS A 551 -9.86 -25.82 11.57
C LYS A 551 -8.45 -26.14 11.07
N LEU A 552 -7.45 -26.12 11.95
CA LEU A 552 -6.07 -26.46 11.64
C LEU A 552 -5.96 -27.92 11.14
N LEU A 553 -6.55 -28.87 11.87
CA LEU A 553 -6.49 -30.30 11.54
C LEU A 553 -7.34 -30.69 10.32
N SER A 554 -8.19 -29.80 9.80
CA SER A 554 -8.88 -30.05 8.51
C SER A 554 -7.91 -30.13 7.31
N GLY A 555 -6.72 -29.51 7.42
CA GLY A 555 -5.69 -29.53 6.39
C GLY A 555 -4.79 -30.78 6.49
N LYS A 556 -4.59 -31.48 5.38
CA LYS A 556 -3.71 -32.67 5.32
C LYS A 556 -2.23 -32.35 5.61
N GLU A 557 -1.81 -31.12 5.34
CA GLU A 557 -0.42 -30.68 5.49
C GLU A 557 -0.21 -29.79 6.73
N SER A 558 -1.21 -29.68 7.60
CA SER A 558 -1.21 -28.69 8.69
C SER A 558 -0.09 -28.90 9.71
N LEU A 559 0.30 -30.15 9.95
CA LEU A 559 1.42 -30.49 10.86
C LEU A 559 2.77 -30.60 10.14
N ALA A 560 2.82 -30.44 8.82
CA ALA A 560 4.06 -30.64 8.05
C ALA A 560 5.17 -29.66 8.43
N ALA A 561 4.80 -28.43 8.83
CA ALA A 561 5.72 -27.40 9.30
C ALA A 561 6.13 -27.57 10.77
N CYS A 562 5.39 -28.37 11.55
CA CYS A 562 5.57 -28.51 12.99
C CYS A 562 6.75 -29.45 13.32
N ASP A 563 7.71 -28.91 14.05
CA ASP A 563 8.88 -29.66 14.53
C ASP A 563 8.60 -30.36 15.87
N MET A 564 7.74 -29.77 16.72
CA MET A 564 7.29 -30.32 17.99
C MET A 564 5.92 -29.73 18.40
N ALA A 565 5.02 -30.57 18.90
CA ALA A 565 3.75 -30.14 19.49
C ALA A 565 3.87 -30.03 21.01
N LEU A 566 3.59 -28.85 21.55
CA LEU A 566 3.52 -28.56 22.98
C LEU A 566 2.05 -28.61 23.42
N PHE A 567 1.76 -29.35 24.49
CA PHE A 567 0.43 -29.47 25.08
C PHE A 567 0.44 -28.90 26.48
N VAL A 568 -0.09 -27.69 26.63
CA VAL A 568 -0.09 -26.93 27.89
C VAL A 568 -1.41 -27.16 28.61
N TYR A 569 -1.35 -27.50 29.89
CA TYR A 569 -2.51 -27.59 30.76
C TYR A 569 -2.27 -26.84 32.07
N ASP A 570 -3.34 -26.37 32.69
CA ASP A 570 -3.32 -25.81 34.04
C ASP A 570 -3.22 -26.92 35.08
N SER A 571 -2.11 -26.95 35.84
CA SER A 571 -1.85 -27.99 36.84
C SER A 571 -2.85 -28.01 38.00
N SER A 572 -3.60 -26.91 38.20
CA SER A 572 -4.63 -26.78 39.22
C SER A 572 -6.04 -27.20 38.74
N ASP A 573 -6.22 -27.47 37.44
CA ASP A 573 -7.52 -27.76 36.83
C ASP A 573 -7.57 -29.14 36.13
N GLU A 574 -8.38 -30.05 36.69
CA GLU A 574 -8.61 -31.39 36.14
C GLU A 574 -9.29 -31.36 34.76
N LEU A 575 -10.17 -30.38 34.50
CA LEU A 575 -10.82 -30.22 33.19
C LEU A 575 -9.81 -29.80 32.12
N SER A 576 -8.88 -28.91 32.49
CA SER A 576 -7.77 -28.52 31.62
C SER A 576 -6.92 -29.73 31.23
N TRP A 577 -6.62 -30.64 32.16
CA TRP A 577 -5.89 -31.87 31.87
C TRP A 577 -6.64 -32.82 30.92
N LYS A 578 -7.94 -33.06 31.19
CA LYS A 578 -8.78 -33.91 30.34
C LYS A 578 -8.82 -33.39 28.91
N ARG A 579 -9.11 -32.11 28.72
CA ARG A 579 -9.17 -31.50 27.39
C ARG A 579 -7.82 -31.51 26.67
N THR A 580 -6.72 -31.29 27.39
CA THR A 580 -5.37 -31.38 26.82
C THR A 580 -5.05 -32.78 26.31
N THR A 581 -5.49 -33.82 27.04
CA THR A 581 -5.30 -35.21 26.63
C THR A 581 -6.11 -35.54 25.37
N GLU A 582 -7.35 -35.05 25.25
CA GLU A 582 -8.14 -35.16 24.02
C GLU A 582 -7.43 -34.51 22.83
N LEU A 583 -6.96 -33.27 23.00
CA LEU A 583 -6.20 -32.54 21.97
C LEU A 583 -4.95 -33.30 21.55
N LEU A 584 -4.23 -33.92 22.50
CA LEU A 584 -3.05 -34.74 22.23
C LEU A 584 -3.40 -35.92 21.32
N VAL A 585 -4.46 -36.66 21.65
CA VAL A 585 -4.92 -37.79 20.83
C VAL A 585 -5.37 -37.31 19.44
N GLU A 586 -6.12 -36.22 19.35
CA GLU A 586 -6.57 -35.63 18.08
C GLU A 586 -5.38 -35.27 17.17
N VAL A 587 -4.39 -34.53 17.70
CA VAL A 587 -3.21 -34.08 16.94
C VAL A 587 -2.29 -35.25 16.57
N ALA A 588 -2.04 -36.18 17.50
CA ALA A 588 -1.21 -37.35 17.24
C ALA A 588 -1.84 -38.25 16.16
N SER A 589 -3.13 -38.54 16.27
CA SER A 589 -3.88 -39.33 15.29
C SER A 589 -3.87 -38.67 13.91
N HIS A 590 -4.01 -37.34 13.84
CA HIS A 590 -3.91 -36.61 12.58
C HIS A 590 -2.51 -36.70 11.97
N GLY A 591 -1.46 -36.58 12.78
CA GLY A 591 -0.08 -36.75 12.35
C GLY A 591 0.19 -38.13 11.73
N GLU A 592 -0.27 -39.20 12.38
CA GLU A 592 -0.19 -40.57 11.86
C GLU A 592 -0.95 -40.73 10.54
N ASN A 593 -2.20 -40.26 10.49
CA ASN A 593 -3.06 -40.38 9.31
C ASN A 593 -2.52 -39.61 8.08
N THR A 594 -1.82 -38.51 8.31
CA THR A 594 -1.27 -37.66 7.24
C THR A 594 0.20 -37.97 6.91
N GLY A 595 0.88 -38.76 7.74
CA GLY A 595 2.32 -39.03 7.62
C GLY A 595 3.22 -37.89 8.11
N TYR A 596 2.66 -36.92 8.84
CA TYR A 596 3.35 -35.82 9.49
C TYR A 596 3.32 -35.98 11.02
N GLU A 597 3.67 -37.16 11.51
CA GLU A 597 3.84 -37.44 12.95
C GLU A 597 4.77 -36.40 13.59
N VAL A 598 4.46 -35.90 14.78
CA VAL A 598 5.27 -34.88 15.46
C VAL A 598 5.62 -35.34 16.87
N PRO A 599 6.86 -35.07 17.36
CA PRO A 599 7.17 -35.21 18.77
C PRO A 599 6.22 -34.37 19.64
N CYS A 600 5.68 -34.96 20.70
CA CYS A 600 4.79 -34.28 21.63
C CYS A 600 5.48 -34.08 22.99
N LEU A 601 5.33 -32.89 23.56
CA LEU A 601 5.75 -32.52 24.92
C LEU A 601 4.53 -31.99 25.67
N VAL A 602 4.27 -32.51 26.87
CA VAL A 602 3.20 -32.03 27.74
C VAL A 602 3.80 -31.13 28.82
N VAL A 603 3.23 -29.95 28.99
CA VAL A 603 3.70 -28.91 29.91
C VAL A 603 2.63 -28.64 30.96
N ALA A 604 2.98 -28.88 32.22
CA ALA A 604 2.18 -28.47 33.36
C ALA A 604 2.47 -26.99 33.66
N ALA A 605 1.51 -26.13 33.38
CA ALA A 605 1.60 -24.70 33.68
C ALA A 605 0.96 -24.38 35.04
N LYS A 606 1.23 -23.16 35.53
CA LYS A 606 0.74 -22.65 36.82
C LYS A 606 1.10 -23.55 38.02
N ASP A 607 2.35 -24.02 38.03
CA ASP A 607 2.88 -24.88 39.09
C ASP A 607 3.06 -24.13 40.43
N ASP A 608 2.91 -22.80 40.41
CA ASP A 608 2.76 -21.95 41.60
C ASP A 608 1.42 -22.15 42.33
N LEU A 609 0.41 -22.67 41.64
CA LEU A 609 -0.89 -23.01 42.21
C LEU A 609 -0.88 -24.43 42.80
N VAL A 610 -1.81 -24.70 43.73
CA VAL A 610 -1.96 -26.04 44.31
C VAL A 610 -2.47 -26.99 43.23
N SER A 611 -1.64 -27.98 42.86
CA SER A 611 -2.00 -28.97 41.85
C SER A 611 -3.21 -29.81 42.27
N PHE A 612 -4.00 -30.28 41.30
CA PHE A 612 -5.11 -31.16 41.61
C PHE A 612 -4.61 -32.55 42.12
N PRO A 613 -5.38 -33.26 42.98
CA PRO A 613 -4.88 -34.41 43.74
C PRO A 613 -4.32 -35.60 42.92
N MET A 614 -4.72 -35.75 41.65
CA MET A 614 -4.29 -36.86 40.77
C MET A 614 -3.30 -36.45 39.67
N ALA A 615 -2.83 -35.21 39.64
CA ALA A 615 -2.00 -34.68 38.55
C ALA A 615 -0.74 -35.52 38.25
N ILE A 616 -0.08 -36.04 39.29
CA ILE A 616 1.13 -36.87 39.16
C ILE A 616 0.78 -38.30 38.68
N GLN A 617 -0.33 -38.88 39.15
CA GLN A 617 -0.72 -40.24 38.77
C GLN A 617 -1.28 -40.30 37.34
N ASP A 618 -2.10 -39.32 36.96
CA ASP A 618 -2.75 -39.29 35.65
C ASP A 618 -1.75 -38.92 34.54
N SER A 619 -0.82 -38.01 34.82
CA SER A 619 0.28 -37.72 33.89
C SER A 619 1.09 -38.99 33.60
N THR A 620 1.56 -39.69 34.64
CA THR A 620 2.31 -40.97 34.54
C THR A 620 1.60 -42.03 33.68
N ARG A 621 0.26 -42.13 33.74
CA ARG A 621 -0.53 -43.11 32.97
C ARG A 621 -0.60 -42.82 31.48
N VAL A 622 -0.71 -41.56 31.08
CA VAL A 622 -0.78 -41.17 29.66
C VAL A 622 0.56 -41.44 28.95
N PHE A 623 1.70 -41.25 29.64
CA PHE A 623 3.03 -41.55 29.10
C PHE A 623 3.25 -43.04 28.76
N THR A 624 2.55 -43.95 29.45
CA THR A 624 2.61 -45.38 29.13
C THR A 624 1.70 -45.80 27.98
N ALA A 625 0.71 -44.98 27.60
CA ALA A 625 -0.30 -45.30 26.59
C ALA A 625 -0.07 -44.64 25.23
N VAL A 626 0.61 -43.48 25.20
CA VAL A 626 0.96 -42.74 23.99
C VAL A 626 2.47 -42.49 24.01
N THR A 627 3.16 -42.65 22.88
CA THR A 627 4.62 -42.47 22.76
C THR A 627 5.02 -40.99 22.94
N VAL A 628 4.95 -40.48 24.16
CA VAL A 628 5.32 -39.11 24.55
C VAL A 628 6.78 -39.10 24.99
N LEU A 629 7.56 -38.17 24.45
CA LEU A 629 9.04 -38.24 24.49
C LEU A 629 9.68 -37.64 25.76
N LEU A 630 9.03 -36.74 26.50
CA LEU A 630 9.54 -36.17 27.77
C LEU A 630 8.42 -35.49 28.58
N TYR A 631 8.63 -35.37 29.91
CA TYR A 631 7.84 -34.56 30.85
C TYR A 631 8.74 -33.45 31.40
N ILE A 632 8.27 -32.20 31.34
CA ILE A 632 8.95 -31.05 31.95
C ILE A 632 7.92 -30.24 32.73
N SER A 633 8.07 -30.17 34.06
CA SER A 633 7.37 -29.18 34.89
C SER A 633 8.08 -27.84 34.72
N ILE A 634 7.36 -26.79 34.30
CA ILE A 634 7.91 -25.44 34.16
C ILE A 634 7.17 -24.53 35.15
N LEU A 635 7.92 -23.97 36.10
CA LEU A 635 7.46 -22.88 36.94
C LEU A 635 7.36 -21.62 36.05
N ILE A 636 6.16 -21.25 35.62
CA ILE A 636 5.92 -20.00 34.88
C ILE A 636 5.40 -19.00 35.93
N LEU A 637 6.31 -18.19 36.48
CA LEU A 637 5.98 -17.04 37.34
C LEU A 637 5.52 -15.84 36.53
#